data_AF-A0A953ZZG2-F1
#
_entry.id   AF-A0A953ZZG2-F1
#
_cell.length_a   1.000
_cell.length_b   1.000
_cell.length_c   1.000
_cell.angle_alpha   90.00
_cell.angle_beta   90.00
_cell.angle_gamma   90.00
#
_symmetry.space_group_name_H-M   'P 1'
#
loop_
_entity.id
_entity.type
_entity.pdbx_description
1 polymer ?
#
loop_
_entity_poly.entity_id
_entity_poly.type
_entity_poly.pdbx_seq_one_letter_code
_entity_poly.pdbx_strand_id
1 'polypeptide(L)'
;LGGLLLGFALLADHFEHSGVPQRMARALPMGTRGAFLLLVLVFALSTVLDNIAAALVGGSTAAVVFRGKVHVGYLAAIVAASNAGGAPSVLGDTTTTMMWLSGKGPWEVAHAAVGSVVALLVFGGFAARQQCAFQPERAAPRELPPLDGARLAIVVAILVGAVVANLQTGYPALGVWAALLLATPLRSPHWSLLPGAAKGMAFLLALVVSASLMPVESLPAASSATTFALGVVSSCFDNIPLTKLALTQGGYDWGFLAFAVGYGGSMLWFGSSAGVALTALFPSAKSTGGWLRHGWHVPVAYAVAFAVMLWTLGWHPEHGGAAKTHPPAAHTR
;
A
#
# COMPACT_ATOMS: atom_id res chain seq x y z
N LEU A 1 -12.13 -6.85 -0.78
CA LEU A 1 -11.42 -5.94 -1.71
C LEU A 1 -12.33 -4.86 -2.30
N GLY A 2 -13.40 -5.20 -3.04
CA GLY A 2 -14.19 -4.18 -3.74
C GLY A 2 -14.86 -3.12 -2.85
N GLY A 3 -15.49 -3.53 -1.75
CA GLY A 3 -16.05 -2.57 -0.78
C GLY A 3 -14.99 -1.66 -0.13
N LEU A 4 -13.75 -2.13 -0.01
CA LEU A 4 -12.66 -1.37 0.61
C LEU A 4 -12.24 -0.18 -0.27
N LEU A 5 -12.06 -0.40 -1.57
CA LEU A 5 -11.71 0.67 -2.53
C LEU A 5 -12.78 1.76 -2.61
N LEU A 6 -14.06 1.37 -2.63
CA LEU A 6 -15.18 2.31 -2.65
C LEU A 6 -15.24 3.13 -1.34
N GLY A 7 -15.12 2.47 -0.19
CA GLY A 7 -15.14 3.15 1.10
C GLY A 7 -13.95 4.09 1.29
N PHE A 8 -12.75 3.69 0.83
CA PHE A 8 -11.57 4.56 0.91
C PHE A 8 -11.57 5.71 -0.08
N ALA A 9 -12.27 5.62 -1.22
CA ALA A 9 -12.51 6.78 -2.07
C ALA A 9 -13.32 7.87 -1.32
N LEU A 10 -14.32 7.46 -0.52
CA LEU A 10 -15.07 8.38 0.33
C LEU A 10 -14.25 8.88 1.52
N LEU A 11 -13.38 8.05 2.11
CA LEU A 11 -12.42 8.50 3.12
C LEU A 11 -11.52 9.60 2.58
N ALA A 12 -10.95 9.41 1.39
CA ALA A 12 -10.05 10.37 0.76
C ALA A 12 -10.73 11.72 0.57
N ASP A 13 -12.02 11.73 0.18
CA ASP A 13 -12.83 12.96 0.09
C ASP A 13 -13.02 13.64 1.45
N HIS A 14 -13.36 12.89 2.51
CA HIS A 14 -13.46 13.45 3.86
C HIS A 14 -12.13 14.03 4.32
N PHE A 15 -11.02 13.34 4.05
CA PHE A 15 -9.68 13.79 4.39
C PHE A 15 -9.28 15.05 3.62
N GLU A 16 -9.54 15.11 2.31
CA GLU A 16 -9.25 16.26 1.47
C GLU A 16 -9.96 17.53 1.96
N HIS A 17 -11.24 17.39 2.34
CA HIS A 17 -12.07 18.49 2.84
C HIS A 17 -11.92 18.76 4.35
N SER A 18 -11.08 18.02 5.07
CA SER A 18 -10.92 18.19 6.53
C SER A 18 -10.09 19.41 6.93
N GLY A 19 -9.31 19.98 6.01
CA GLY A 19 -8.32 21.01 6.33
C GLY A 19 -6.97 20.46 6.86
N VAL A 20 -6.85 19.13 7.02
CA VAL A 20 -5.61 18.46 7.43
C VAL A 20 -4.53 18.49 6.33
N PRO A 21 -4.82 18.20 5.04
CA PRO A 21 -3.81 18.26 3.98
C PRO A 21 -3.10 19.62 3.90
N GLN A 22 -3.83 20.73 4.09
CA GLN A 22 -3.29 22.09 4.04
C GLN A 22 -2.39 22.38 5.25
N ARG A 23 -2.70 21.80 6.41
CA ARG A 23 -1.85 21.90 7.61
C ARG A 23 -0.60 21.05 7.49
N MET A 24 -0.72 19.83 6.96
CA MET A 24 0.42 18.99 6.63
C MET A 24 1.33 19.70 5.62
N ALA A 25 0.76 20.28 4.56
CA ALA A 25 1.51 21.06 3.57
C ALA A 25 2.26 22.25 4.19
N ARG A 26 1.70 22.89 5.21
CA ARG A 26 2.38 23.99 5.94
C ARG A 26 3.50 23.50 6.86
N ALA A 27 3.38 22.29 7.41
CA ALA A 27 4.38 21.71 8.30
C ALA A 27 5.60 21.15 7.54
N LEU A 28 5.44 20.81 6.25
CA LEU A 28 6.53 20.29 5.44
C LEU A 28 7.57 21.38 5.12
N PRO A 29 8.88 21.07 5.22
CA PRO A 29 9.94 21.98 4.81
C PRO A 29 9.92 22.15 3.29
N MET A 30 10.38 23.28 2.78
CA MET A 30 10.32 23.55 1.33
C MET A 30 11.31 22.71 0.51
N GLY A 31 10.90 22.38 -0.71
CA GLY A 31 11.75 21.77 -1.74
C GLY A 31 11.95 20.27 -1.55
N THR A 32 13.07 19.73 -2.01
CA THR A 32 13.29 18.27 -2.02
C THR A 32 13.17 17.62 -0.64
N ARG A 33 13.45 18.37 0.44
CA ARG A 33 13.29 17.88 1.81
C ARG A 33 11.82 17.67 2.17
N GLY A 34 10.91 18.53 1.72
CA GLY A 34 9.47 18.42 1.95
C GLY A 34 8.88 17.23 1.24
N ALA A 35 9.15 17.13 -0.06
CA ALA A 35 8.76 15.99 -0.87
C ALA A 35 9.30 14.67 -0.28
N PHE A 36 10.58 14.62 0.13
CA PHE A 36 11.11 13.42 0.77
C PHE A 36 10.42 13.12 2.11
N LEU A 37 10.22 14.14 2.96
CA LEU A 37 9.54 13.97 4.25
C LEU A 37 8.10 13.49 4.09
N LEU A 38 7.38 13.94 3.05
CA LEU A 38 6.04 13.42 2.77
C LEU A 38 6.07 11.91 2.49
N LEU A 39 7.05 11.41 1.74
CA LEU A 39 7.22 9.97 1.52
C LEU A 39 7.55 9.22 2.82
N VAL A 40 8.38 9.81 3.69
CA VAL A 40 8.65 9.26 5.04
C VAL A 40 7.40 9.21 5.90
N LEU A 41 6.54 10.24 5.83
CA LEU A 41 5.28 10.26 6.55
C LEU A 41 4.31 9.21 6.02
N VAL A 42 4.19 9.05 4.70
CA VAL A 42 3.36 7.98 4.10
C VAL A 42 3.87 6.61 4.52
N PHE A 43 5.18 6.40 4.49
CA PHE A 43 5.82 5.18 4.96
C PHE A 43 5.49 4.88 6.42
N ALA A 44 5.69 5.86 7.31
CA ALA A 44 5.42 5.71 8.74
C ALA A 44 3.94 5.50 9.03
N LEU A 45 3.04 6.21 8.33
CA LEU A 45 1.60 6.00 8.46
C LEU A 45 1.21 4.57 8.07
N SER A 46 1.82 4.02 7.02
CA SER A 46 1.50 2.68 6.54
C SER A 46 2.03 1.55 7.42
N THR A 47 2.82 1.83 8.47
CA THR A 47 3.17 0.79 9.46
C THR A 47 1.97 0.42 10.33
N VAL A 48 0.97 1.29 10.42
CA VAL A 48 -0.24 1.09 11.25
C VAL A 48 -1.49 1.06 10.39
N LEU A 49 -1.56 1.90 9.36
CA LEU A 49 -2.67 1.98 8.44
C LEU A 49 -2.46 1.06 7.24
N ASP A 50 -3.57 0.59 6.68
CA ASP A 50 -3.56 -0.14 5.41
C ASP A 50 -2.95 0.70 4.27
N ASN A 51 -2.25 0.02 3.37
CA ASN A 51 -1.49 0.63 2.28
C ASN A 51 -2.35 1.54 1.36
N ILE A 52 -3.65 1.23 1.16
CA ILE A 52 -4.56 2.06 0.37
C ILE A 52 -4.79 3.40 1.07
N ALA A 53 -5.06 3.38 2.37
CA ALA A 53 -5.33 4.58 3.14
C ALA A 53 -4.11 5.50 3.19
N ALA A 54 -2.92 4.93 3.45
CA ALA A 54 -1.67 5.69 3.46
C ALA A 54 -1.37 6.32 2.09
N ALA A 55 -1.56 5.59 0.99
CA ALA A 55 -1.35 6.10 -0.35
C ALA A 55 -2.33 7.23 -0.72
N LEU A 56 -3.62 7.10 -0.36
CA LEU A 56 -4.63 8.14 -0.63
C LEU A 56 -4.37 9.40 0.21
N VAL A 57 -4.07 9.26 1.49
CA VAL A 57 -3.67 10.39 2.36
C VAL A 57 -2.43 11.11 1.80
N GLY A 58 -1.42 10.33 1.37
CA GLY A 58 -0.23 10.86 0.72
C GLY A 58 -0.52 11.56 -0.60
N GLY A 59 -1.35 10.97 -1.45
CA GLY A 59 -1.78 11.50 -2.73
C GLY A 59 -2.55 12.81 -2.63
N SER A 60 -3.58 12.86 -1.77
CA SER A 60 -4.34 14.09 -1.51
C SER A 60 -3.46 15.19 -0.91
N THR A 61 -2.54 14.85 -0.02
CA THR A 61 -1.56 15.82 0.52
C THR A 61 -0.63 16.32 -0.59
N ALA A 62 -0.11 15.42 -1.44
CA ALA A 62 0.74 15.79 -2.57
C ALA A 62 -0.02 16.69 -3.58
N ALA A 63 -1.29 16.43 -3.86
CA ALA A 63 -2.11 17.31 -4.70
C ALA A 63 -2.17 18.73 -4.13
N VAL A 64 -2.34 18.88 -2.82
CA VAL A 64 -2.35 20.20 -2.18
C VAL A 64 -0.97 20.88 -2.22
N VAL A 65 0.09 20.14 -1.89
CA VAL A 65 1.48 20.65 -1.84
C VAL A 65 1.96 21.08 -3.23
N PHE A 66 1.64 20.30 -4.27
CA PHE A 66 2.13 20.49 -5.64
C PHE A 66 1.07 21.04 -6.61
N ARG A 67 0.03 21.73 -6.13
CA ARG A 67 -0.99 22.41 -6.97
C ARG A 67 -1.69 21.49 -7.97
N GLY A 68 -1.95 20.25 -7.57
CA GLY A 68 -2.54 19.20 -8.39
C GLY A 68 -1.59 18.62 -9.45
N LYS A 69 -0.37 19.15 -9.59
CA LYS A 69 0.63 18.70 -10.57
C LYS A 69 1.64 17.75 -9.92
N VAL A 70 1.18 16.54 -9.65
CA VAL A 70 2.03 15.47 -9.12
C VAL A 70 2.61 14.66 -10.28
N HIS A 71 3.94 14.52 -10.31
CA HIS A 71 4.66 13.77 -11.32
C HIS A 71 4.40 12.27 -11.17
N VAL A 72 4.32 11.53 -12.29
CA VAL A 72 4.01 10.10 -12.29
C VAL A 72 5.01 9.29 -11.46
N GLY A 73 6.31 9.57 -11.54
CA GLY A 73 7.31 8.90 -10.71
C GLY A 73 7.19 9.20 -9.22
N TYR A 74 6.65 10.37 -8.85
CA TYR A 74 6.35 10.68 -7.45
C TYR A 74 5.10 9.96 -6.96
N LEU A 75 4.07 9.80 -7.81
CA LEU A 75 2.92 8.95 -7.51
C LEU A 75 3.35 7.49 -7.32
N ALA A 76 4.25 6.98 -8.17
CA ALA A 76 4.85 5.66 -7.99
C ALA A 76 5.62 5.55 -6.67
N ALA A 77 6.34 6.61 -6.26
CA ALA A 77 7.02 6.66 -4.99
C ALA A 77 6.08 6.70 -3.78
N ILE A 78 4.91 7.34 -3.88
CA ILE A 78 3.89 7.31 -2.81
C ILE A 78 3.39 5.87 -2.61
N VAL A 79 3.11 5.14 -3.69
CA VAL A 79 2.71 3.72 -3.62
C VAL A 79 3.85 2.85 -3.10
N ALA A 80 5.08 3.12 -3.52
CA ALA A 80 6.26 2.44 -3.00
C ALA A 80 6.47 2.71 -1.50
N ALA A 81 6.24 3.94 -1.03
CA ALA A 81 6.35 4.30 0.37
C ALA A 81 5.28 3.65 1.23
N SER A 82 4.01 3.62 0.78
CA SER A 82 2.94 2.93 1.51
C SER A 82 3.23 1.44 1.62
N ASN A 83 3.55 0.79 0.50
CA ASN A 83 3.79 -0.65 0.49
C ASN A 83 5.07 -1.04 1.27
N ALA A 84 6.15 -0.26 1.15
CA ALA A 84 7.35 -0.47 1.94
C ALA A 84 7.07 -0.31 3.45
N GLY A 85 6.27 0.68 3.84
CA GLY A 85 5.93 0.95 5.23
C GLY A 85 5.10 -0.17 5.88
N GLY A 86 4.20 -0.79 5.12
CA GLY A 86 3.38 -1.91 5.58
C GLY A 86 4.11 -3.26 5.67
N ALA A 87 5.08 -3.51 4.78
CA ALA A 87 5.79 -4.79 4.69
C ALA A 87 6.43 -5.32 5.99
N PRO A 88 7.01 -4.50 6.89
CA PRO A 88 7.54 -4.99 8.18
C PRO A 88 6.51 -5.10 9.30
N SER A 89 5.25 -4.72 9.06
CA SER A 89 4.21 -4.63 10.10
C SER A 89 3.07 -5.60 9.82
N VAL A 90 2.71 -6.42 10.82
CA VAL A 90 1.53 -7.31 10.75
C VAL A 90 0.18 -6.59 10.75
N LEU A 91 0.19 -5.26 10.93
CA LEU A 91 -1.00 -4.42 10.90
C LEU A 91 -1.09 -3.59 9.61
N GLY A 92 0.07 -3.19 9.06
CA GLY A 92 0.16 -2.20 7.99
C GLY A 92 -0.11 -2.73 6.59
N ASP A 93 -0.03 -4.05 6.39
CA ASP A 93 -0.30 -4.69 5.11
C ASP A 93 -1.17 -5.94 5.26
N THR A 94 -2.06 -6.18 4.29
CA THR A 94 -2.93 -7.35 4.31
C THR A 94 -2.13 -8.65 4.19
N THR A 95 -1.04 -8.67 3.41
CA THR A 95 -0.24 -9.90 3.22
C THR A 95 0.55 -10.29 4.46
N THR A 96 1.08 -9.32 5.20
CA THR A 96 1.75 -9.56 6.48
C THR A 96 0.76 -9.93 7.57
N THR A 97 -0.45 -9.35 7.55
CA THR A 97 -1.56 -9.80 8.39
C THR A 97 -1.89 -11.27 8.10
N MET A 98 -1.95 -11.67 6.83
CA MET A 98 -2.18 -13.08 6.44
C MET A 98 -1.08 -14.00 6.96
N MET A 99 0.19 -13.59 6.89
CA MET A 99 1.31 -14.35 7.48
C MET A 99 1.11 -14.52 8.99
N TRP A 100 0.70 -13.45 9.68
CA TRP A 100 0.44 -13.49 11.12
C TRP A 100 -0.71 -14.41 11.50
N LEU A 101 -1.84 -14.29 10.80
CA LEU A 101 -2.99 -15.19 10.97
C LEU A 101 -2.68 -16.65 10.61
N SER A 102 -1.66 -16.88 9.78
CA SER A 102 -1.14 -18.20 9.44
C SER A 102 -0.07 -18.71 10.41
N GLY A 103 0.13 -18.03 11.54
CA GLY A 103 1.01 -18.44 12.63
C GLY A 103 2.43 -17.90 12.57
N LYS A 104 2.74 -16.97 11.64
CA LYS A 104 4.06 -16.32 11.56
C LYS A 104 4.13 -15.13 12.52
N GLY A 105 5.05 -15.18 13.48
CA GLY A 105 5.18 -14.14 14.49
C GLY A 105 5.50 -12.77 13.89
N PRO A 106 5.11 -11.65 14.53
CA PRO A 106 5.48 -10.31 14.06
C PRO A 106 7.00 -10.10 13.90
N TRP A 107 7.81 -10.80 14.69
CA TRP A 107 9.27 -10.75 14.60
C TRP A 107 9.83 -11.44 13.34
N GLU A 108 9.12 -12.43 12.77
CA GLU A 108 9.52 -13.16 11.55
C GLU A 108 9.45 -12.26 10.32
N VAL A 109 8.58 -11.26 10.34
CA VAL A 109 8.42 -10.29 9.24
C VAL A 109 9.13 -8.97 9.52
N ALA A 110 9.43 -8.65 10.79
CA ALA A 110 9.98 -7.36 11.20
C ALA A 110 11.28 -6.97 10.50
N HIS A 111 12.15 -7.95 10.18
CA HIS A 111 13.42 -7.67 9.50
C HIS A 111 13.25 -7.28 8.02
N ALA A 112 12.04 -7.37 7.46
CA ALA A 112 11.67 -6.69 6.21
C ALA A 112 11.92 -5.18 6.28
N ALA A 113 11.95 -4.60 7.49
CA ALA A 113 12.20 -3.18 7.73
C ALA A 113 13.52 -2.71 7.11
N VAL A 114 14.55 -3.58 7.07
CA VAL A 114 15.83 -3.27 6.43
C VAL A 114 15.62 -2.98 4.95
N GLY A 115 14.93 -3.87 4.22
CA GLY A 115 14.60 -3.67 2.82
C GLY A 115 13.72 -2.45 2.61
N SER A 116 12.68 -2.29 3.43
CA SER A 116 11.74 -1.18 3.37
C SER A 116 12.40 0.19 3.53
N VAL A 117 13.30 0.34 4.53
CA VAL A 117 14.03 1.59 4.77
C VAL A 117 15.04 1.85 3.65
N VAL A 118 15.79 0.83 3.21
CA VAL A 118 16.74 0.98 2.10
C VAL A 118 16.02 1.40 0.83
N ALA A 119 14.88 0.76 0.51
CA ALA A 119 14.07 1.12 -0.64
C ALA A 119 13.63 2.58 -0.56
N LEU A 120 13.08 3.01 0.58
CA LEU A 120 12.65 4.40 0.82
C LEU A 120 13.78 5.40 0.58
N LEU A 121 14.98 5.13 1.10
CA LEU A 121 16.15 6.00 0.90
C LEU A 121 16.53 6.10 -0.59
N VAL A 122 16.51 4.97 -1.31
CA VAL A 122 16.84 4.92 -2.75
C VAL A 122 15.77 5.63 -3.57
N PHE A 123 14.53 5.14 -3.60
CA PHE A 123 13.51 5.72 -4.48
C PHE A 123 13.11 7.13 -4.04
N GLY A 124 13.05 7.39 -2.73
CA GLY A 124 12.56 8.66 -2.21
C GLY A 124 13.47 9.82 -2.59
N GLY A 125 14.79 9.60 -2.57
CA GLY A 125 15.75 10.62 -2.99
C GLY A 125 15.62 11.02 -4.46
N PHE A 126 15.34 10.07 -5.36
CA PHE A 126 15.11 10.37 -6.78
C PHE A 126 13.74 10.98 -7.02
N ALA A 127 12.69 10.41 -6.43
CA ALA A 127 11.32 10.87 -6.58
C ALA A 127 11.14 12.30 -6.09
N ALA A 128 11.67 12.63 -4.91
CA ALA A 128 11.59 13.99 -4.36
C ALA A 128 12.27 15.03 -5.26
N ARG A 129 13.44 14.70 -5.82
CA ARG A 129 14.13 15.58 -6.79
C ARG A 129 13.33 15.74 -8.07
N GLN A 130 12.82 14.65 -8.62
CA GLN A 130 12.01 14.64 -9.84
C GLN A 130 10.73 15.45 -9.67
N GLN A 131 10.05 15.31 -8.53
CA GLN A 131 8.84 16.08 -8.22
C GLN A 131 9.16 17.57 -8.11
N CYS A 132 10.18 17.96 -7.35
CA CYS A 132 10.52 19.37 -7.20
C CYS A 132 10.99 20.02 -8.52
N ALA A 133 11.66 19.26 -9.39
CA ALA A 133 12.03 19.72 -10.72
C ALA A 133 10.81 19.89 -11.65
N PHE A 134 9.81 19.01 -11.52
CA PHE A 134 8.58 19.08 -12.30
C PHE A 134 7.65 20.20 -11.82
N GLN A 135 7.41 20.27 -10.52
CA GLN A 135 6.59 21.28 -9.88
C GLN A 135 7.08 21.52 -8.46
N PRO A 136 7.68 22.69 -8.16
CA PRO A 136 8.08 23.02 -6.80
C PRO A 136 6.85 23.24 -5.92
N GLU A 137 7.07 23.02 -4.62
CA GLU A 137 6.07 23.17 -3.57
C GLU A 137 5.51 24.60 -3.52
N ARG A 138 4.24 24.71 -3.14
CA ARG A 138 3.66 26.01 -2.83
C ARG A 138 4.06 26.40 -1.41
N ALA A 139 4.49 27.66 -1.22
CA ALA A 139 4.47 28.25 0.11
C ALA A 139 3.04 28.18 0.67
N ALA A 140 2.90 27.72 1.92
CA ALA A 140 1.60 27.56 2.54
C ALA A 140 0.79 28.87 2.46
N PRO A 141 -0.53 28.80 2.18
CA PRO A 141 -1.39 29.97 2.24
C PRO A 141 -1.22 30.70 3.58
N ARG A 142 -1.23 32.05 3.58
CA ARG A 142 -1.16 32.85 4.80
C ARG A 142 -2.30 32.51 5.77
N GLU A 143 -3.48 32.23 5.22
CA GLU A 143 -4.66 31.80 5.96
C GLU A 143 -5.00 30.35 5.61
N LEU A 144 -5.07 29.52 6.64
CA LEU A 144 -5.46 28.12 6.50
C LEU A 144 -6.98 28.01 6.59
N PRO A 145 -7.61 27.15 5.77
CA PRO A 145 -9.02 26.83 5.96
C PRO A 145 -9.25 26.26 7.38
N PRO A 146 -10.43 26.48 7.98
CA PRO A 146 -10.76 25.91 9.29
C PRO A 146 -10.67 24.39 9.24
N LEU A 147 -10.34 23.78 10.39
CA LEU A 147 -10.42 22.32 10.54
C LEU A 147 -11.89 21.92 10.60
N ASP A 148 -12.31 21.03 9.70
CA ASP A 148 -13.59 20.32 9.89
C ASP A 148 -13.34 19.13 10.81
N GLY A 149 -13.52 19.36 12.11
CA GLY A 149 -13.34 18.34 13.15
C GLY A 149 -14.29 17.14 12.99
N ALA A 150 -15.47 17.35 12.40
CA ALA A 150 -16.40 16.25 12.12
C ALA A 150 -15.84 15.35 11.01
N ARG A 151 -15.37 15.92 9.90
CA ARG A 151 -14.72 15.13 8.84
C ARG A 151 -13.47 14.41 9.35
N LEU A 152 -12.67 15.04 10.20
CA LEU A 152 -11.52 14.39 10.82
C LEU A 152 -11.93 13.21 11.71
N ALA A 153 -12.95 13.38 12.56
CA ALA A 153 -13.48 12.29 13.38
C ALA A 153 -13.99 11.13 12.53
N ILE A 154 -14.61 11.41 11.39
CA ILE A 154 -15.04 10.39 10.42
C ILE A 154 -13.85 9.64 9.83
N VAL A 155 -12.82 10.34 9.37
CA VAL A 155 -11.59 9.69 8.85
C VAL A 155 -10.99 8.77 9.91
N VAL A 156 -10.82 9.25 11.14
CA VAL A 156 -10.29 8.44 12.25
C VAL A 156 -11.19 7.24 12.54
N ALA A 157 -12.51 7.41 12.58
CA ALA A 157 -13.46 6.33 12.79
C ALA A 157 -13.39 5.26 11.68
N ILE A 158 -13.23 5.67 10.42
CA ILE A 158 -13.05 4.74 9.30
C ILE A 158 -11.75 3.97 9.44
N LEU A 159 -10.64 4.62 9.76
CA LEU A 159 -9.33 3.97 9.93
C LEU A 159 -9.33 2.99 11.10
N VAL A 160 -9.83 3.41 12.27
CA VAL A 160 -9.96 2.55 13.46
C VAL A 160 -10.92 1.40 13.18
N GLY A 161 -12.07 1.69 12.56
CA GLY A 161 -13.05 0.68 12.15
C GLY A 161 -12.44 -0.36 11.23
N ALA A 162 -11.66 0.05 10.22
CA ALA A 162 -10.98 -0.85 9.30
C ALA A 162 -10.03 -1.80 10.03
N VAL A 163 -9.19 -1.28 10.93
CA VAL A 163 -8.24 -2.08 11.73
C VAL A 163 -8.98 -3.06 12.64
N VAL A 164 -9.96 -2.58 13.40
CA VAL A 164 -10.73 -3.42 14.33
C VAL A 164 -11.48 -4.53 13.59
N ALA A 165 -12.16 -4.20 12.48
CA ALA A 165 -12.87 -5.19 11.68
C ALA A 165 -11.92 -6.21 11.05
N ASN A 166 -10.74 -5.79 10.59
CA ASN A 166 -9.72 -6.70 10.08
C ASN A 166 -9.28 -7.70 11.14
N LEU A 167 -8.99 -7.23 12.35
CA LEU A 167 -8.54 -8.09 13.46
C LEU A 167 -9.62 -9.06 13.96
N GLN A 168 -10.89 -8.65 13.95
CA GLN A 168 -11.98 -9.48 14.47
C GLN A 168 -12.56 -10.45 13.43
N THR A 169 -12.65 -10.02 12.17
CA THR A 169 -13.42 -10.73 11.13
C THR A 169 -12.59 -11.10 9.91
N GLY A 170 -11.40 -10.51 9.74
CA GLY A 170 -10.62 -10.60 8.49
C GLY A 170 -11.15 -9.73 7.35
N TYR A 171 -12.21 -8.92 7.58
CA TYR A 171 -12.85 -8.10 6.54
C TYR A 171 -12.83 -6.60 6.91
N PRO A 172 -11.75 -5.86 6.61
CA PRO A 172 -11.62 -4.43 6.97
C PRO A 172 -12.73 -3.55 6.37
N ALA A 173 -13.29 -3.94 5.23
CA ALA A 173 -14.35 -3.20 4.57
C ALA A 173 -15.60 -3.05 5.46
N LEU A 174 -15.90 -4.03 6.33
CA LEU A 174 -17.06 -3.94 7.24
C LEU A 174 -16.93 -2.73 8.17
N GLY A 175 -15.76 -2.54 8.77
CA GLY A 175 -15.50 -1.41 9.66
C GLY A 175 -15.52 -0.07 8.93
N VAL A 176 -14.99 -0.03 7.70
CA VAL A 176 -15.04 1.17 6.85
C VAL A 176 -16.47 1.60 6.56
N TRP A 177 -17.31 0.67 6.10
CA TRP A 177 -18.70 0.97 5.76
C TRP A 177 -19.56 1.25 6.98
N ALA A 178 -19.36 0.53 8.09
CA ALA A 178 -20.05 0.82 9.34
C ALA A 178 -19.78 2.26 9.80
N ALA A 179 -18.52 2.69 9.82
CA ALA A 179 -18.15 4.06 10.19
C ALA A 179 -18.77 5.11 9.25
N LEU A 180 -18.71 4.89 7.93
CA LEU A 180 -19.29 5.80 6.93
C LEU A 180 -20.81 5.95 7.08
N LEU A 181 -21.52 4.83 7.22
CA LEU A 181 -22.98 4.82 7.32
C LEU A 181 -23.44 5.47 8.64
N LEU A 182 -22.79 5.14 9.76
CA LEU A 182 -23.09 5.74 11.06
C LEU A 182 -22.79 7.24 11.08
N ALA A 183 -21.78 7.70 10.35
CA ALA A 183 -21.41 9.11 10.29
C ALA A 183 -22.16 9.93 9.24
N THR A 184 -22.97 9.29 8.38
CA THR A 184 -23.72 9.97 7.32
C THR A 184 -24.58 11.15 7.82
N PRO A 185 -25.23 11.10 9.01
CA PRO A 185 -25.97 12.23 9.55
C PRO A 185 -25.10 13.45 9.93
N LEU A 186 -23.82 13.24 10.28
CA LEU A 186 -22.90 14.31 10.66
C LEU A 186 -22.35 15.04 9.42
N ARG A 187 -21.88 14.26 8.45
CA ARG A 187 -21.39 14.73 7.15
C ARG A 187 -21.72 13.68 6.10
N SER A 188 -22.55 14.04 5.13
CA SER A 188 -22.90 13.15 4.04
C SER A 188 -21.67 12.88 3.14
N PRO A 189 -21.39 11.61 2.81
CA PRO A 189 -20.36 11.28 1.83
C PRO A 189 -20.76 11.79 0.44
N HIS A 190 -19.77 12.16 -0.38
CA HIS A 190 -20.01 12.48 -1.79
C HIS A 190 -20.21 11.20 -2.62
N TRP A 191 -21.43 10.66 -2.60
CA TRP A 191 -21.80 9.42 -3.29
C TRP A 191 -21.53 9.42 -4.80
N SER A 192 -21.44 10.60 -5.41
CA SER A 192 -21.08 10.80 -6.83
C SER A 192 -19.68 10.30 -7.19
N LEU A 193 -18.80 10.05 -6.21
CA LEU A 193 -17.47 9.48 -6.43
C LEU A 193 -17.50 7.96 -6.68
N LEU A 194 -18.55 7.26 -6.25
CA LEU A 194 -18.63 5.81 -6.33
C LEU A 194 -18.57 5.25 -7.76
N PRO A 195 -19.25 5.81 -8.78
CA PRO A 195 -19.16 5.29 -10.15
C PRO A 195 -17.74 5.32 -10.72
N GLY A 196 -16.95 6.35 -10.36
CA GLY A 196 -15.55 6.46 -10.75
C GLY A 196 -14.69 5.39 -10.06
N ALA A 197 -14.83 5.27 -8.74
CA ALA A 197 -14.12 4.27 -7.95
C ALA A 197 -14.52 2.82 -8.32
N ALA A 198 -15.78 2.60 -8.72
CA ALA A 198 -16.29 1.30 -9.14
C ALA A 198 -15.58 0.75 -10.39
N LYS A 199 -15.12 1.61 -11.31
CA LYS A 199 -14.30 1.19 -12.46
C LYS A 199 -12.95 0.63 -12.02
N GLY A 200 -12.28 1.29 -11.07
CA GLY A 200 -11.03 0.82 -10.48
C GLY A 200 -11.21 -0.48 -9.71
N MET A 201 -12.29 -0.57 -8.92
CA MET A 201 -12.70 -1.80 -8.25
C MET A 201 -12.94 -2.94 -9.24
N ALA A 202 -13.73 -2.73 -10.28
CA ALA A 202 -14.05 -3.76 -11.28
C ALA A 202 -12.78 -4.26 -11.98
N PHE A 203 -11.88 -3.34 -12.33
CA PHE A 203 -10.58 -3.67 -12.90
C PHE A 203 -9.73 -4.53 -11.95
N LEU A 204 -9.59 -4.14 -10.68
CA LEU A 204 -8.80 -4.89 -9.71
C LEU A 204 -9.44 -6.26 -9.42
N LEU A 205 -10.77 -6.33 -9.30
CA LEU A 205 -11.46 -7.61 -9.13
C LEU A 205 -11.26 -8.53 -10.32
N ALA A 206 -11.32 -8.00 -11.55
CA ALA A 206 -11.02 -8.77 -12.75
C ALA A 206 -9.58 -9.32 -12.71
N LEU A 207 -8.61 -8.49 -12.32
CA LEU A 207 -7.22 -8.90 -12.17
C LEU A 207 -7.04 -10.01 -11.12
N VAL A 208 -7.65 -9.86 -9.94
CA VAL A 208 -7.59 -10.86 -8.86
C VAL A 208 -8.27 -12.16 -9.29
N VAL A 209 -9.42 -12.08 -9.97
CA VAL A 209 -10.09 -13.26 -10.52
C VAL A 209 -9.20 -13.95 -11.55
N SER A 210 -8.63 -13.21 -12.50
CA SER A 210 -7.70 -13.77 -13.48
C SER A 210 -6.49 -14.44 -12.82
N ALA A 211 -5.91 -13.81 -11.79
CA ALA A 211 -4.81 -14.39 -11.03
C ALA A 211 -5.22 -15.65 -10.28
N SER A 212 -6.44 -15.70 -9.72
CA SER A 212 -6.97 -16.89 -9.04
C SER A 212 -7.26 -18.07 -9.96
N LEU A 213 -7.42 -17.81 -11.26
CA LEU A 213 -7.59 -18.83 -12.30
C LEU A 213 -6.25 -19.32 -12.89
N MET A 214 -5.13 -18.76 -12.47
CA MET A 214 -3.82 -19.19 -12.94
C MET A 214 -3.54 -20.63 -12.45
N PRO A 215 -3.18 -21.57 -13.33
CA PRO A 215 -2.96 -22.98 -12.98
C PRO A 215 -1.59 -23.18 -12.31
N VAL A 216 -1.31 -22.42 -11.25
CA VAL A 216 -0.08 -22.54 -10.45
C VAL A 216 -0.45 -23.22 -9.14
N GLU A 217 -0.20 -24.53 -9.09
CA GLU A 217 -0.47 -25.35 -7.92
C GLU A 217 0.71 -25.34 -6.92
N SER A 218 1.91 -24.97 -7.37
CA SER A 218 3.12 -24.87 -6.54
C SER A 218 4.06 -23.79 -7.05
N LEU A 219 4.84 -23.19 -6.15
CA LEU A 219 5.92 -22.27 -6.50
C LEU A 219 7.22 -23.07 -6.67
N PRO A 220 8.23 -22.51 -7.38
CA PRO A 220 9.58 -23.06 -7.34
C PRO A 220 10.07 -23.21 -5.90
N ALA A 221 11.07 -24.06 -5.68
CA ALA A 221 11.65 -24.25 -4.36
C ALA A 221 12.01 -22.91 -3.70
N ALA A 222 11.68 -22.77 -2.41
CA ALA A 222 11.90 -21.53 -1.69
C ALA A 222 13.40 -21.23 -1.63
N SER A 223 13.76 -20.06 -2.13
CA SER A 223 15.13 -19.57 -2.18
C SER A 223 15.10 -18.05 -2.27
N SER A 224 16.20 -17.39 -1.96
CA SER A 224 16.35 -15.95 -2.16
C SER A 224 16.04 -15.52 -3.60
N ALA A 225 16.45 -16.32 -4.59
CA ALA A 225 16.16 -16.07 -6.00
C ALA A 225 14.66 -16.19 -6.32
N THR A 226 14.00 -17.24 -5.83
CA THR A 226 12.56 -17.43 -6.00
C THR A 226 11.79 -16.29 -5.33
N THR A 227 12.18 -15.88 -4.13
CA THR A 227 11.54 -14.76 -3.41
C THR A 227 11.75 -13.42 -4.11
N PHE A 228 12.95 -13.17 -4.64
CA PHE A 228 13.19 -12.00 -5.46
C PHE A 228 12.26 -11.98 -6.68
N ALA A 229 12.16 -13.11 -7.39
CA ALA A 229 11.29 -13.25 -8.56
C ALA A 229 9.81 -13.09 -8.19
N LEU A 230 9.37 -13.62 -7.04
CA LEU A 230 8.00 -13.47 -6.56
C LEU A 230 7.60 -12.01 -6.39
N GLY A 231 8.48 -11.15 -5.86
CA GLY A 231 8.17 -9.72 -5.76
C GLY A 231 8.04 -9.04 -7.12
N VAL A 232 8.82 -9.46 -8.12
CA VAL A 232 8.66 -8.95 -9.51
C VAL A 232 7.34 -9.44 -10.11
N VAL A 233 7.03 -10.73 -9.98
CA VAL A 233 5.77 -11.32 -10.46
C VAL A 233 4.56 -10.70 -9.77
N SER A 234 4.71 -10.36 -8.48
CA SER A 234 3.68 -9.68 -7.68
C SER A 234 3.30 -8.31 -8.21
N SER A 235 4.15 -7.66 -9.01
CA SER A 235 3.79 -6.41 -9.69
C SER A 235 2.74 -6.60 -10.79
N CYS A 236 2.60 -7.82 -11.32
CA CYS A 236 1.66 -8.15 -12.39
C CYS A 236 0.40 -8.86 -11.87
N PHE A 237 0.58 -9.73 -10.89
CA PHE A 237 -0.47 -10.58 -10.32
C PHE A 237 -0.50 -10.28 -8.83
N ASP A 238 -1.59 -9.69 -8.36
CA ASP A 238 -1.81 -9.21 -6.98
C ASP A 238 -1.08 -10.03 -5.90
N ASN A 239 -0.62 -9.38 -4.84
CA ASN A 239 0.25 -9.99 -3.85
C ASN A 239 -0.47 -11.01 -2.93
N ILE A 240 -1.81 -10.98 -2.86
CA ILE A 240 -2.62 -11.86 -2.00
C ILE A 240 -2.54 -13.35 -2.44
N PRO A 241 -2.86 -13.73 -3.70
CA PRO A 241 -2.71 -15.11 -4.16
C PRO A 241 -1.30 -15.68 -3.99
N LEU A 242 -0.27 -14.91 -4.32
CA LEU A 242 1.14 -15.35 -4.23
C LEU A 242 1.55 -15.59 -2.78
N THR A 243 1.13 -14.72 -1.86
CA THR A 243 1.37 -14.91 -0.43
C THR A 243 0.71 -16.17 0.09
N LYS A 244 -0.53 -16.47 -0.36
CA LYS A 244 -1.25 -17.69 0.03
C LYS A 244 -0.54 -18.97 -0.44
N LEU A 245 -0.03 -18.96 -1.68
CA LEU A 245 0.75 -20.08 -2.22
C LEU A 245 2.06 -20.28 -1.44
N ALA A 246 2.78 -19.19 -1.15
CA ALA A 246 4.01 -19.26 -0.36
C ALA A 246 3.78 -19.74 1.08
N LEU A 247 2.67 -19.34 1.71
CA LEU A 247 2.25 -19.85 3.02
C LEU A 247 1.93 -21.35 3.00
N THR A 248 1.29 -21.82 1.93
CA THR A 248 0.94 -23.24 1.78
C THR A 248 2.18 -24.11 1.53
N GLN A 249 3.13 -23.60 0.73
CA GLN A 249 4.38 -24.29 0.44
C GLN A 249 5.37 -24.28 1.61
N GLY A 250 5.46 -23.16 2.33
CA GLY A 250 6.44 -22.97 3.40
C GLY A 250 7.89 -22.89 2.91
N GLY A 251 8.84 -22.89 3.85
CA GLY A 251 10.28 -22.88 3.58
C GLY A 251 10.86 -21.53 3.13
N TYR A 252 10.05 -20.47 3.16
CA TYR A 252 10.51 -19.11 2.88
C TYR A 252 11.13 -18.49 4.13
N ASP A 253 12.02 -17.53 3.91
CA ASP A 253 12.35 -16.51 4.88
C ASP A 253 11.24 -15.43 4.86
N TRP A 254 10.50 -15.31 5.96
CA TRP A 254 9.23 -14.58 5.99
C TRP A 254 9.41 -13.08 5.85
N GLY A 255 10.46 -12.46 6.38
CA GLY A 255 10.66 -11.02 6.18
C GLY A 255 11.23 -10.69 4.80
N PHE A 256 11.99 -11.57 4.16
CA PHE A 256 12.32 -11.38 2.74
C PHE A 256 11.07 -11.52 1.86
N LEU A 257 10.22 -12.51 2.16
CA LEU A 257 8.96 -12.69 1.44
C LEU A 257 8.03 -11.50 1.66
N ALA A 258 7.88 -11.02 2.90
CA ALA A 258 7.06 -9.86 3.24
C ALA A 258 7.53 -8.60 2.51
N PHE A 259 8.84 -8.35 2.45
CA PHE A 259 9.39 -7.27 1.63
C PHE A 259 9.09 -7.50 0.14
N ALA A 260 9.31 -8.71 -0.38
CA ALA A 260 9.13 -9.03 -1.78
C ALA A 260 7.70 -8.83 -2.28
N VAL A 261 6.73 -9.46 -1.64
CA VAL A 261 5.30 -9.39 -2.04
C VAL A 261 4.64 -8.08 -1.59
N GLY A 262 5.11 -7.49 -0.49
CA GLY A 262 4.64 -6.18 -0.02
C GLY A 262 5.09 -5.06 -0.96
N TYR A 263 6.40 -4.87 -1.12
CA TYR A 263 6.97 -3.80 -1.95
C TYR A 263 6.83 -4.05 -3.46
N GLY A 264 6.98 -5.30 -3.91
CA GLY A 264 7.05 -5.64 -5.34
C GLY A 264 5.85 -5.15 -6.14
N GLY A 265 4.66 -5.14 -5.54
CA GLY A 265 3.43 -4.59 -6.12
C GLY A 265 3.51 -3.13 -6.56
N SER A 266 4.49 -2.36 -6.08
CA SER A 266 4.67 -0.93 -6.44
C SER A 266 5.33 -0.71 -7.81
N MET A 267 5.94 -1.73 -8.42
CA MET A 267 6.63 -1.57 -9.71
C MET A 267 5.69 -1.23 -10.87
N LEU A 268 4.43 -1.66 -10.79
CA LEU A 268 3.36 -1.31 -11.74
C LEU A 268 2.20 -0.67 -10.98
N TRP A 269 1.49 0.26 -11.63
CA TRP A 269 0.39 0.98 -11.00
C TRP A 269 -0.79 0.09 -10.58
N PHE A 270 -0.95 -1.08 -11.21
CA PHE A 270 -1.99 -2.05 -10.88
C PHE A 270 -1.49 -3.25 -10.06
N GLY A 271 -0.19 -3.31 -9.75
CA GLY A 271 0.41 -4.40 -8.99
C GLY A 271 0.04 -4.42 -7.51
N SER A 272 -0.67 -3.38 -7.04
CA SER A 272 -1.21 -3.32 -5.69
C SER A 272 -2.50 -2.51 -5.65
N SER A 273 -3.34 -2.81 -4.65
CA SER A 273 -4.58 -2.07 -4.40
C SER A 273 -4.33 -0.57 -4.17
N ALA A 274 -3.24 -0.21 -3.51
CA ALA A 274 -2.81 1.17 -3.29
C ALA A 274 -2.55 1.91 -4.61
N GLY A 275 -1.90 1.27 -5.58
CA GLY A 275 -1.67 1.85 -6.90
C GLY A 275 -2.96 2.05 -7.70
N VAL A 276 -3.87 1.08 -7.69
CA VAL A 276 -5.19 1.22 -8.35
C VAL A 276 -6.00 2.35 -7.71
N ALA A 277 -5.99 2.45 -6.38
CA ALA A 277 -6.69 3.51 -5.65
C ALA A 277 -6.09 4.89 -5.97
N LEU A 278 -4.76 5.04 -5.91
CA LEU A 278 -4.10 6.32 -6.16
C LEU A 278 -4.30 6.78 -7.62
N THR A 279 -4.19 5.87 -8.60
CA THR A 279 -4.40 6.22 -10.00
C THR A 279 -5.87 6.51 -10.36
N ALA A 280 -6.82 6.19 -9.47
CA ALA A 280 -8.19 6.69 -9.59
C ALA A 280 -8.27 8.21 -9.32
N LEU A 281 -7.46 8.72 -8.38
CA LEU A 281 -7.31 10.17 -8.13
C LEU A 281 -6.43 10.84 -9.18
N PHE A 282 -5.45 10.12 -9.74
CA PHE A 282 -4.52 10.61 -10.75
C PHE A 282 -4.54 9.76 -12.02
N PRO A 283 -5.55 9.91 -12.90
CA PRO A 283 -5.68 9.09 -14.10
C PRO A 283 -4.49 9.14 -15.06
N SER A 284 -3.69 10.21 -15.02
CA SER A 284 -2.46 10.37 -15.81
C SER A 284 -1.40 9.29 -15.51
N ALA A 285 -1.48 8.65 -14.35
CA ALA A 285 -0.56 7.60 -13.93
C ALA A 285 -0.97 6.17 -14.36
N LYS A 286 -2.11 6.00 -15.06
CA LYS A 286 -2.57 4.68 -15.56
C LYS A 286 -1.80 4.14 -16.76
N SER A 287 -0.87 4.91 -17.34
CA SER A 287 0.01 4.41 -18.39
C SER A 287 1.11 3.55 -17.78
N THR A 288 1.09 2.24 -18.03
CA THR A 288 2.12 1.30 -17.54
C THR A 288 3.51 1.69 -18.02
N GLY A 289 3.65 2.05 -19.31
CA GLY A 289 4.93 2.52 -19.86
C GLY A 289 5.37 3.85 -19.24
N GLY A 290 4.43 4.77 -18.99
CA GLY A 290 4.71 6.02 -18.26
C GLY A 290 5.14 5.78 -16.82
N TRP A 291 4.46 4.86 -16.12
CA TRP A 291 4.78 4.48 -14.74
C TRP A 291 6.20 3.92 -14.64
N LEU A 292 6.58 2.98 -15.50
CA LEU A 292 7.92 2.40 -15.51
C LEU A 292 8.99 3.42 -15.91
N ARG A 293 8.73 4.23 -16.95
CA ARG A 293 9.69 5.22 -17.43
C ARG A 293 9.98 6.30 -16.39
N HIS A 294 8.94 6.80 -15.73
CA HIS A 294 9.07 7.91 -14.78
C HIS A 294 9.35 7.43 -13.35
N GLY A 295 8.86 6.24 -12.98
CA GLY A 295 9.05 5.59 -11.68
C GLY A 295 10.13 4.52 -11.68
N TRP A 296 11.09 4.55 -12.62
CA TRP A 296 12.18 3.56 -12.75
C TRP A 296 12.96 3.31 -11.45
N HIS A 297 13.01 4.31 -10.57
CA HIS A 297 13.69 4.22 -9.28
C HIS A 297 13.01 3.24 -8.32
N VAL A 298 11.74 2.87 -8.53
CA VAL A 298 11.01 1.87 -7.72
C VAL A 298 11.54 0.44 -7.95
N PRO A 299 11.58 -0.11 -9.18
CA PRO A 299 12.18 -1.43 -9.41
C PRO A 299 13.68 -1.46 -9.10
N VAL A 300 14.42 -0.36 -9.29
CA VAL A 300 15.83 -0.27 -8.87
C VAL A 300 15.95 -0.33 -7.35
N ALA A 301 15.11 0.41 -6.62
CA ALA A 301 15.08 0.36 -5.16
C ALA A 301 14.75 -1.03 -4.64
N TYR A 302 13.85 -1.77 -5.30
CA TYR A 302 13.59 -3.18 -4.97
C TYR A 302 14.86 -4.04 -5.04
N ALA A 303 15.56 -3.99 -6.18
CA ALA A 303 16.77 -4.79 -6.39
C ALA A 303 17.88 -4.44 -5.39
N VAL A 304 18.10 -3.14 -5.16
CA VAL A 304 19.11 -2.66 -4.21
C VAL A 304 18.75 -3.06 -2.78
N ALA A 305 17.49 -2.86 -2.36
CA ALA A 305 17.04 -3.20 -1.02
C ALA A 305 17.12 -4.71 -0.76
N PHE A 306 16.70 -5.54 -1.71
CA PHE A 306 16.78 -6.99 -1.59
C PHE A 306 18.23 -7.46 -1.49
N ALA A 307 19.14 -6.90 -2.29
CA ALA A 307 20.56 -7.20 -2.23
C ALA A 307 21.18 -6.79 -0.88
N VAL A 308 20.79 -5.62 -0.34
CA VAL A 308 21.24 -5.17 0.99
C VAL A 308 20.74 -6.11 2.07
N MET A 309 19.47 -6.56 2.02
CA MET A 309 18.97 -7.55 2.96
C MET A 309 19.78 -8.85 2.89
N LEU A 310 20.06 -9.37 1.69
CA LEU A 310 20.90 -10.57 1.53
C LEU A 310 22.30 -10.38 2.12
N TRP A 311 22.88 -9.20 1.93
CA TRP A 311 24.22 -8.90 2.40
C TRP A 311 24.30 -8.70 3.92
N THR A 312 23.30 -8.08 4.54
CA THR A 312 23.34 -7.74 5.98
C THR A 312 22.70 -8.78 6.88
N LEU A 313 21.60 -9.40 6.44
CA LEU A 313 20.82 -10.35 7.23
C LEU A 313 21.14 -11.80 6.88
N GLY A 314 21.55 -12.07 5.64
CA GLY A 314 21.56 -13.43 5.10
C GLY A 314 20.15 -13.97 4.87
N TRP A 315 20.03 -15.00 4.03
CA TRP A 315 18.76 -15.69 3.80
C TRP A 315 18.60 -16.84 4.81
N HIS A 316 17.59 -16.78 5.66
CA HIS A 316 17.32 -17.76 6.72
C HIS A 316 15.94 -18.39 6.51
N PRO A 317 15.84 -19.42 5.64
CA PRO A 317 14.57 -20.07 5.39
C PRO A 317 14.12 -20.82 6.65
N GLU A 318 12.81 -20.85 6.89
CA GLU A 318 12.24 -21.66 7.95
C GLU A 318 12.58 -23.15 7.71
N HIS A 319 13.33 -23.75 8.64
CA HIS A 319 13.71 -25.15 8.56
C HIS A 319 12.56 -26.02 9.10
N GLY A 320 11.92 -26.78 8.23
CA GLY A 320 11.15 -27.97 8.62
C GLY A 320 9.80 -27.70 9.29
N GLY A 321 8.79 -27.42 8.46
CA GLY A 321 7.42 -27.84 8.73
C GLY A 321 6.91 -28.52 7.48
N ALA A 322 6.88 -29.86 7.45
CA ALA A 322 6.04 -30.56 6.49
C ALA A 322 4.66 -29.88 6.51
N ALA A 323 4.14 -29.57 5.33
CA ALA A 323 2.83 -28.95 5.17
C ALA A 323 1.87 -29.57 6.19
N LYS A 324 1.34 -28.76 7.12
CA LYS A 324 0.17 -29.19 7.87
C LYS A 324 -0.93 -29.32 6.84
N THR A 325 -1.11 -30.53 6.32
CA THR A 325 -2.27 -30.90 5.52
C THR A 325 -3.48 -30.60 6.39
N HIS A 326 -4.13 -29.46 6.16
CA HIS A 326 -5.48 -29.27 6.68
C HIS A 326 -6.32 -30.41 6.11
N PRO A 327 -6.93 -31.27 6.93
CA PRO A 327 -7.89 -32.23 6.41
C PRO A 327 -8.99 -31.44 5.69
N PRO A 328 -9.46 -31.90 4.52
CA PRO A 328 -10.58 -31.24 3.86
C PRO A 328 -11.73 -31.16 4.85
N ALA A 329 -12.30 -29.96 4.99
CA ALA A 329 -13.49 -29.73 5.78
C ALA A 329 -14.51 -30.80 5.38
N ALA A 330 -14.85 -31.68 6.33
CA ALA A 330 -15.90 -32.64 6.12
C ALA A 330 -17.17 -31.87 5.78
N HIS A 331 -17.58 -31.94 4.51
CA HIS A 331 -18.92 -31.59 4.12
C HIS A 331 -19.87 -32.55 4.84
N THR A 332 -20.33 -32.17 6.03
CA THR A 332 -21.57 -32.69 6.58
C THR A 332 -22.68 -32.24 5.65
N ARG A 333 -23.32 -33.25 5.04
CA ARG A 333 -24.52 -33.16 4.23
C ARG A 333 -25.64 -32.43 4.96
#